data_AF-A0A3B1CSM7-F1
#
_entry.id   AF-A0A3B1CSM7-F1
#
_cell.length_a   1.000
_cell.length_b   1.000
_cell.length_c   1.000
_cell.angle_alpha   90.00
_cell.angle_beta   90.00
_cell.angle_gamma   90.00
#
_symmetry.space_group_name_H-M   'P 1'
#
loop_
_entity.id
_entity.type
_entity.pdbx_description
1 polymer ?
#
loop_
_entity_poly.entity_id
_entity_poly.type
_entity_poly.pdbx_seq_one_letter_code
_entity_poly.pdbx_strand_id
1 'polypeptide(L)' 'MNEQNNINTCISCNRDETLVPLVAITFSQNATWICTQCLPTLIHDPQRLTDKFKDMTTDNPPEPLN' A
#
# COMPACT_ATOMS: atom_id res chain seq x y z
N MET A 1 -22.80 7.24 -14.03
CA MET A 1 -21.76 6.64 -13.17
C MET A 1 -20.53 7.53 -13.29
N ASN A 2 -20.12 8.22 -12.23
CA ASN A 2 -18.82 8.88 -12.19
C ASN A 2 -17.90 7.96 -11.39
N GLU A 3 -17.27 7.00 -12.05
CA GLU A 3 -16.16 6.25 -11.46
C GLU A 3 -14.97 7.21 -11.38
N GLN A 4 -14.73 7.76 -10.19
CA GLN A 4 -13.45 8.36 -9.86
C GLN A 4 -12.44 7.21 -9.78
N ASN A 5 -11.69 6.99 -10.86
CA ASN A 5 -10.56 6.06 -10.85
C ASN A 5 -9.47 6.62 -9.93
N ASN A 6 -9.56 6.31 -8.63
CA ASN A 6 -8.51 6.60 -7.67
C ASN A 6 -7.33 5.69 -7.96
N ILE A 7 -6.28 6.26 -8.54
CA ILE A 7 -5.03 5.56 -8.82
C ILE A 7 -4.42 5.09 -7.49
N ASN A 8 -4.15 3.78 -7.40
CA ASN A 8 -3.54 3.20 -6.21
C ASN A 8 -2.08 3.65 -6.08
N THR A 9 -1.62 3.86 -4.84
CA THR A 9 -0.25 4.30 -4.55
C THR A 9 0.40 3.48 -3.46
N CYS A 10 1.71 3.24 -3.59
CA CYS A 10 2.50 2.55 -2.58
C CYS A 10 2.59 3.40 -1.31
N ILE A 11 2.14 2.85 -0.19
CA ILE A 11 2.21 3.47 1.15
C ILE A 11 3.62 3.88 1.60
N SER A 12 4.67 3.26 1.06
CA SER A 12 6.04 3.53 1.48
C SER A 12 6.71 4.67 0.70
N CYS A 13 6.46 4.72 -0.61
CA CYS A 13 7.19 5.59 -1.55
C CYS A 13 6.29 6.47 -2.45
N ASN A 14 4.96 6.39 -2.31
CA ASN A 14 3.96 7.15 -3.05
C ASN A 14 3.96 6.99 -4.57
N ARG A 15 4.69 6.01 -5.11
CA ARG A 15 4.60 5.67 -6.54
C ARG A 15 3.30 4.94 -6.81
N ASP A 16 2.66 5.32 -7.90
CA ASP A 16 1.42 4.71 -8.35
C ASP A 16 1.62 3.43 -9.17
N GLU A 17 0.52 2.74 -9.39
CA GLU A 17 0.43 1.49 -10.16
C GLU A 17 0.81 1.63 -11.65
N THR A 18 0.88 2.85 -12.21
CA THR A 18 1.37 3.07 -13.59
C THR A 18 2.89 3.00 -13.68
N LEU A 19 3.59 3.21 -12.56
CA LEU A 19 5.05 3.22 -12.48
C LEU A 19 5.64 1.89 -11.95
N VAL A 20 4.94 1.23 -11.03
CA VAL A 20 5.39 0.00 -10.37
C VAL A 20 4.22 -0.92 -10.03
N PRO A 21 4.39 -2.26 -10.10
CA PRO A 21 3.34 -3.17 -9.64
C PRO A 21 3.07 -3.00 -8.15
N LEU A 22 1.79 -2.95 -7.79
CA LEU A 22 1.33 -2.90 -6.41
C LEU A 22 0.78 -4.26 -5.97
N VAL A 23 0.96 -4.54 -4.68
CA VAL A 23 0.44 -5.72 -4.00
C VAL A 23 -0.42 -5.25 -2.84
N ALA A 24 -1.63 -5.82 -2.71
CA ALA A 24 -2.48 -5.59 -1.56
C ALA A 24 -1.90 -6.31 -0.33
N ILE A 25 -1.81 -5.61 0.79
CA ILE A 25 -1.39 -6.16 2.07
C ILE A 25 -2.34 -5.72 3.18
N THR A 26 -2.42 -6.54 4.23
CA THR A 26 -3.09 -6.18 5.47
C THR A 26 -2.06 -6.14 6.59
N PHE A 27 -1.92 -5.00 7.26
CA PHE A 27 -1.05 -4.84 8.43
C PHE A 27 -1.84 -4.22 9.57
N SER A 28 -1.80 -4.85 10.74
CA SER A 28 -2.54 -4.40 11.93
C SER A 28 -4.03 -4.11 11.64
N GLN A 29 -4.68 -4.99 10.86
CA GLN A 29 -6.08 -4.88 10.41
C GLN A 29 -6.37 -3.74 9.41
N ASN A 30 -5.35 -3.03 8.92
CA ASN A 30 -5.50 -2.01 7.89
C ASN A 30 -5.04 -2.54 6.53
N ALA A 31 -5.93 -2.48 5.55
CA ALA A 31 -5.62 -2.81 4.16
C ALA A 31 -4.94 -1.64 3.47
N THR A 32 -3.84 -1.91 2.75
CA THR A 32 -3.10 -0.89 1.99
C THR A 32 -2.31 -1.50 0.82
N TRP A 33 -1.68 -0.65 0.02
CA TRP A 33 -0.89 -1.04 -1.14
C TRP A 33 0.60 -0.87 -0.89
N ILE A 34 1.40 -1.88 -1.25
CA ILE A 34 2.86 -1.78 -1.27
C ILE A 34 3.41 -2.18 -2.65
N CYS A 35 4.38 -1.43 -3.17
CA CYS A 35 4.99 -1.80 -4.45
C CYS A 35 6.03 -2.92 -4.30
N THR A 36 6.26 -3.65 -5.38
CA THR A 36 7.25 -4.75 -5.42
C THR A 36 8.69 -4.32 -5.11
N GLN A 37 9.02 -3.03 -5.25
CA GLN A 37 10.34 -2.49 -4.87
C GLN A 37 10.46 -2.21 -3.36
N CYS A 38 9.35 -1.88 -2.69
CA CYS A 38 9.32 -1.65 -1.24
C CYS A 38 9.02 -2.92 -0.46
N LEU A 39 8.38 -3.91 -1.09
CA LEU A 39 8.05 -5.20 -0.49
C LEU A 39 9.26 -5.93 0.12
N PRO A 40 10.47 -5.96 -0.49
CA PRO A 40 11.64 -6.57 0.14
C PRO A 40 12.02 -5.92 1.47
N THR A 41 11.83 -4.60 1.60
CA THR A 41 12.08 -3.92 2.88
C THR A 41 11.08 -4.38 3.93
N LEU A 42 9.80 -4.57 3.57
CA LEU A 42 8.79 -5.12 4.47
C LEU A 42 9.15 -6.53 4.95
N ILE A 43 9.70 -7.38 4.08
CA ILE A 43 10.06 -8.77 4.41
C ILE A 43 11.32 -8.84 5.27
N HIS A 44 12.34 -8.03 4.98
CA HIS A 44 13.64 -8.12 5.65
C HIS A 44 13.79 -7.20 6.87
N ASP A 45 13.12 -6.05 6.89
CA ASP A 45 13.20 -5.04 7.95
C ASP A 45 11.85 -4.30 8.13
N PRO A 46 10.80 -5.00 8.64
CA PRO A 46 9.47 -4.43 8.77
C PRO A 46 9.42 -3.22 9.71
N GLN A 47 10.35 -3.12 10.67
CA GLN A 47 10.39 -2.03 11.64
C GLN A 47 10.59 -0.66 10.97
N ARG A 48 11.30 -0.60 9.84
CA ARG A 48 11.47 0.62 9.03
C ARG A 48 10.18 1.17 8.43
N LEU A 49 9.17 0.32 8.26
CA LEU A 49 7.90 0.70 7.66
C LEU A 49 6.81 0.92 8.69
N THR A 50 6.94 0.37 9.90
CA THR A 50 5.96 0.55 10.99
C THR A 50 5.69 2.02 11.32
N ASP A 51 6.72 2.86 11.27
CA ASP A 51 6.55 4.31 11.49
C ASP A 51 5.83 5.01 10.32
N LYS A 52 5.98 4.51 9.09
CA LYS A 52 5.20 4.98 7.93
C LYS A 52 3.75 4.52 7.99
N PHE A 53 3.48 3.43 8.70
CA PHE A 53 2.14 2.90 8.92
C PHE A 53 1.41 3.54 10.12
N LYS A 54 2.04 4.45 10.86
CA LYS A 54 1.45 5.03 12.07
C LYS A 54 0.35 6.05 11.80
N ASP A 55 0.39 6.70 10.63
CA ASP A 55 -0.56 7.73 10.20
C ASP A 55 -1.46 7.23 9.05
N MET A 56 -1.73 5.92 9.00
CA MET A 56 -2.43 5.27 7.88
C MET A 56 -3.81 5.86 7.59
N THR A 57 -3.88 6.66 6.53
CA THR A 57 -5.09 6.83 5.72
C THR A 57 -4.74 6.43 4.28
N THR A 58 -5.25 5.28 3.81
CA THR A 58 -5.21 4.95 2.38
C THR A 58 -6.47 5.54 1.74
N ASP A 59 -6.33 6.42 0.76
CA ASP A 59 -7.48 7.02 0.06
C ASP A 59 -8.25 6.00 -0.79
N ASN A 60 -7.60 4.89 -1.17
CA ASN A 60 -8.19 3.77 -1.88
C ASN A 60 -7.69 2.43 -1.34
N PRO A 61 -8.22 1.92 -0.20
CA PRO A 61 -7.77 0.67 0.39
C PRO A 61 -8.16 -0.52 -0.51
N PRO A 62 -7.31 -1.55 -0.63
CA PRO A 62 -7.66 -2.77 -1.35
C PRO A 62 -8.87 -3.45 -0.71
N GLU A 63 -9.73 -4.03 -1.54
CA GLU A 63 -10.82 -4.87 -1.06
C GLU A 63 -10.24 -6.07 -0.28
N PRO A 64 -10.81 -6.43 0.88
CA PRO A 64 -10.39 -7.62 1.60
C PRO A 64 -10.60 -8.87 0.74
N LEU A 65 -9.60 -9.74 0.71
CA LEU A 65 -9.71 -11.06 0.07
C LEU A 65 -10.66 -11.91 0.92
N ASN A 66 -11.84 -12.22 0.36
CA ASN A 66 -12.88 -13.07 0.96
C ASN A 66 -12.37 -14.45 1.38
#